data_AF-A0A9P4YK89-F1
#
_entry.id   AF-A0A9P4YK89-F1
#
_cell.length_a   1.000
_cell.length_b   1.000
_cell.length_c   1.000
_cell.angle_alpha   90.00
_cell.angle_beta   90.00
_cell.angle_gamma   90.00
#
_symmetry.space_group_name_H-M   'P 1'
#
loop_
_entity.id
_entity.type
_entity.pdbx_description
1 polymer ?
#
loop_
_entity_poly.entity_id
_entity_poly.type
_entity_poly.pdbx_seq_one_letter_code
_entity_poly.pdbx_strand_id
1 'polypeptide(L)'
;MASASAALAQAVPEKKPEGVALYARFAFAGAVCCSVTHGAFTPVDVVKTRIQLDPATYNRGMIGGFRQVIQNEGAGALLTGVGPTFAGYFLQGAFKFGGYEFFKKQSIEMLGLETARQNRALVYSASAASAEFFASIALCPLEATRIRLVSQPTFANGLISGFTKILKNEGIGAFYSGFGPILLKQIPYTVTKFVAFEKVSETAFSFLDKSKLSDAAQTGVNLGSGLMAGFAAAIVSQPADTMLSKINKTKGLPGEGIVSRLIKIAGELGFRGAFAGLPTRLFMVGGLTAGQFAIYGDIKKALGATNGVEIAK
;
A
#
# COMPACT_ATOMS: atom_id res chain seq x y z
N MET A 1 57.35 -21.75 -28.88
CA MET A 1 56.57 -22.89 -28.37
C MET A 1 56.13 -22.52 -26.96
N ALA A 2 54.88 -22.52 -26.51
CA ALA A 2 53.54 -22.78 -27.03
C ALA A 2 52.60 -22.06 -26.04
N SER A 3 51.78 -21.08 -26.48
CA SER A 3 50.32 -21.16 -26.60
C SER A 3 49.52 -21.73 -25.41
N ALA A 4 48.59 -20.88 -24.91
CA ALA A 4 47.22 -21.21 -24.44
C ALA A 4 47.07 -22.09 -23.18
N SER A 5 46.05 -22.03 -22.33
CA SER A 5 44.84 -21.21 -22.13
C SER A 5 44.10 -21.83 -20.92
N ALA A 6 43.09 -21.12 -20.42
CA ALA A 6 41.96 -21.59 -19.59
C ALA A 6 42.20 -21.69 -18.08
N ALA A 7 41.47 -20.99 -17.21
CA ALA A 7 40.35 -20.08 -17.42
C ALA A 7 40.32 -19.09 -16.25
N LEU A 8 40.52 -17.80 -16.54
CA LEU A 8 39.79 -16.76 -15.82
C LEU A 8 38.33 -17.17 -15.90
N ALA A 9 37.73 -17.51 -14.75
CA ALA A 9 36.30 -17.65 -14.62
C ALA A 9 35.70 -16.33 -15.11
N GLN A 10 35.32 -16.29 -16.39
CA GLN A 10 34.41 -15.30 -16.91
C GLN A 10 33.20 -15.40 -15.99
N ALA A 11 33.01 -14.41 -15.12
CA ALA A 11 31.75 -14.23 -14.44
C ALA A 11 30.70 -14.18 -15.54
N VAL A 12 29.98 -15.29 -15.70
CA VAL A 12 28.85 -15.37 -16.62
C VAL A 12 28.00 -14.16 -16.25
N PRO A 13 27.76 -13.21 -17.17
CA PRO A 13 26.95 -12.05 -16.85
C PRO A 13 25.61 -12.60 -16.38
N GLU A 14 25.31 -12.40 -15.10
CA GLU A 14 24.14 -12.98 -14.46
C GLU A 14 22.93 -12.57 -15.30
N LYS A 15 22.29 -13.55 -15.93
CA LYS A 15 21.20 -13.30 -16.89
C LYS A 15 20.11 -12.57 -16.11
N LYS A 16 19.93 -11.28 -16.41
CA LYS A 16 19.01 -10.41 -15.69
C LYS A 16 17.63 -11.07 -15.67
N PRO A 17 16.93 -11.08 -14.52
CA PRO A 17 15.63 -11.74 -14.42
C PRO A 17 14.63 -11.11 -15.39
N GLU A 18 13.96 -11.94 -16.18
CA GLU A 18 12.93 -11.54 -17.15
C GLU A 18 11.62 -12.29 -16.91
N GLY A 19 10.50 -11.74 -17.38
CA GLY A 19 9.19 -12.36 -17.30
C GLY A 19 8.75 -12.69 -15.87
N VAL A 20 8.27 -13.92 -15.65
CA VAL A 20 7.71 -14.38 -14.37
C VAL A 20 8.71 -14.24 -13.21
N ALA A 21 10.00 -14.51 -13.46
CA ALA A 21 11.04 -14.40 -12.45
C ALA A 21 11.22 -12.94 -11.96
N LEU A 22 11.07 -11.98 -12.87
CA LEU A 22 11.12 -10.55 -12.53
C LEU A 22 9.90 -10.15 -11.70
N TYR A 23 8.69 -10.57 -12.10
CA TYR A 23 7.46 -10.25 -11.37
C TYR A 23 7.45 -10.86 -9.97
N ALA A 24 7.95 -12.09 -9.81
CA ALA A 24 8.08 -12.74 -8.51
C ALA A 24 9.03 -11.98 -7.58
N ARG A 25 10.14 -11.44 -8.11
CA ARG A 25 11.08 -10.62 -7.33
C ARG A 25 10.44 -9.30 -6.89
N PHE A 26 9.70 -8.63 -7.77
CA PHE A 26 8.93 -7.42 -7.40
C PHE A 26 7.82 -7.71 -6.40
N ALA A 27 7.11 -8.82 -6.58
CA ALA A 27 6.08 -9.29 -5.66
C ALA A 27 6.68 -9.52 -4.27
N PHE A 28 7.76 -10.27 -4.16
CA PHE A 28 8.38 -10.57 -2.87
C PHE A 28 8.96 -9.31 -2.20
N ALA A 29 9.65 -8.45 -2.96
CA ALA A 29 10.15 -7.18 -2.44
C ALA A 29 9.00 -6.29 -1.92
N GLY A 30 7.90 -6.21 -2.68
CA GLY A 30 6.69 -5.49 -2.29
C GLY A 30 6.02 -6.08 -1.06
N ALA A 31 5.96 -7.41 -0.97
CA ALA A 31 5.36 -8.15 0.14
C ALA A 31 6.09 -7.87 1.45
N VAL A 32 7.42 -8.06 1.48
CA VAL A 32 8.23 -7.83 2.69
C VAL A 32 8.17 -6.36 3.10
N CYS A 33 8.35 -5.45 2.13
CA CYS A 33 8.31 -4.02 2.37
C CYS A 33 6.97 -3.57 3.00
N CYS A 34 5.84 -3.90 2.37
CA CYS A 34 4.53 -3.55 2.90
C CYS A 34 4.28 -4.21 4.27
N SER A 35 4.60 -5.49 4.41
CA SER A 35 4.40 -6.25 5.65
C SER A 35 5.14 -5.63 6.83
N VAL A 36 6.44 -5.36 6.67
CA VAL A 36 7.27 -4.79 7.75
C VAL A 36 6.83 -3.36 8.07
N THR A 37 6.60 -2.51 7.06
CA THR A 37 6.25 -1.11 7.35
C THR A 37 4.88 -0.97 7.98
N HIS A 38 3.88 -1.70 7.49
CA HIS A 38 2.56 -1.65 8.12
C HIS A 38 2.55 -2.34 9.49
N GLY A 39 3.30 -3.44 9.63
CA GLY A 39 3.53 -4.09 10.92
C GLY A 39 4.11 -3.13 11.96
N ALA A 40 5.16 -2.39 11.60
CA ALA A 40 5.79 -1.39 12.47
C ALA A 40 4.85 -0.24 12.85
N PHE A 41 3.89 0.11 11.97
CA PHE A 41 2.90 1.15 12.23
C PHE A 41 1.63 0.65 12.93
N THR A 42 1.52 -0.65 13.24
CA THR A 42 0.37 -1.23 13.97
C THR A 42 0.03 -0.46 15.26
N PRO A 43 1.00 -0.06 16.11
CA PRO A 43 0.72 0.73 17.31
C PRO A 43 -0.01 2.04 17.04
N VAL A 44 0.38 2.75 15.98
CA VAL A 44 -0.27 4.02 15.58
C VAL A 44 -1.72 3.75 15.20
N ASP A 45 -1.96 2.69 14.43
CA ASP A 45 -3.32 2.35 14.01
C ASP A 45 -4.20 1.90 15.17
N VAL A 46 -3.66 1.13 16.13
CA VAL A 46 -4.41 0.73 17.33
C VAL A 46 -4.85 1.97 18.10
N VAL A 47 -3.93 2.88 18.42
CA VAL A 47 -4.28 4.10 19.16
C VAL A 47 -5.27 4.96 18.38
N LYS A 48 -5.10 5.07 17.06
CA LYS A 48 -6.02 5.81 16.19
C LYS A 48 -7.42 5.20 16.23
N THR A 49 -7.54 3.88 16.18
CA THR A 49 -8.83 3.19 16.26
C THR A 49 -9.45 3.35 17.65
N ARG A 50 -8.67 3.29 18.73
CA ARG A 50 -9.15 3.53 20.10
C ARG A 50 -9.76 4.93 20.27
N ILE A 51 -9.06 5.97 19.81
CA ILE A 51 -9.56 7.35 19.79
C ILE A 51 -10.87 7.46 18.99
N GLN A 52 -11.01 6.71 17.90
CA GLN A 52 -12.20 6.77 17.06
C GLN A 52 -13.41 6.00 17.64
N LEU A 53 -13.16 4.92 18.38
CA LEU A 53 -14.21 4.09 18.96
C LEU A 53 -14.69 4.60 20.31
N ASP A 54 -13.76 5.09 21.14
CA ASP A 54 -14.06 5.64 22.47
C ASP A 54 -13.33 6.99 22.66
N PRO A 55 -13.85 8.06 22.03
CA PRO A 55 -13.27 9.39 22.15
C PRO A 55 -13.45 10.01 23.55
N ALA A 56 -14.32 9.45 24.39
CA ALA A 56 -14.51 9.94 25.76
C ALA A 56 -13.33 9.52 26.65
N THR A 57 -12.92 8.26 26.55
CA THR A 57 -11.74 7.73 27.27
C THR A 57 -10.43 8.17 26.60
N TYR A 58 -10.32 8.00 25.28
CA TYR A 58 -9.09 8.28 24.52
C TYR A 58 -9.12 9.67 23.88
N ASN A 59 -9.00 10.70 24.73
CA ASN A 59 -9.21 12.11 24.34
C ASN A 59 -7.93 12.96 24.25
N ARG A 60 -6.75 12.41 24.51
CA ARG A 60 -5.49 13.19 24.60
C ARG A 60 -4.68 13.25 23.31
N GLY A 61 -5.36 13.17 22.17
CA GLY A 61 -4.72 13.12 20.84
C GLY A 61 -3.80 11.90 20.68
N MET A 62 -2.92 11.93 19.69
CA MET A 62 -2.14 10.73 19.34
C MET A 62 -1.12 10.34 20.41
N ILE A 63 -0.26 11.28 20.83
CA ILE A 63 0.80 11.01 21.81
C ILE A 63 0.21 10.65 23.17
N GLY A 64 -0.81 11.38 23.63
CA GLY A 64 -1.51 11.06 24.87
C GLY A 64 -2.27 9.73 24.78
N GLY A 65 -2.85 9.42 23.61
CA GLY A 65 -3.51 8.16 23.35
C GLY A 65 -2.61 6.94 23.53
N PHE A 66 -1.33 7.01 23.12
CA PHE A 66 -0.36 5.94 23.39
C PHE A 66 -0.24 5.66 24.89
N ARG A 67 -0.08 6.71 25.70
CA ARG A 67 -0.01 6.59 27.16
C ARG A 67 -1.31 6.02 27.74
N GLN A 68 -2.46 6.49 27.26
CA GLN A 68 -3.77 6.02 27.72
C GLN A 68 -3.97 4.52 27.42
N VAL A 69 -3.60 4.06 26.21
CA VAL A 69 -3.70 2.64 25.86
C VAL A 69 -2.78 1.79 26.74
N ILE A 70 -1.52 2.21 26.95
CA ILE A 70 -0.59 1.47 27.81
C ILE A 70 -1.11 1.41 29.26
N GLN A 71 -1.64 2.51 29.78
CA GLN A 71 -2.15 2.58 31.16
C GLN A 71 -3.43 1.77 31.37
N ASN A 72 -4.33 1.73 30.39
CA ASN A 72 -5.65 1.10 30.52
C ASN A 72 -5.67 -0.36 30.07
N GLU A 73 -4.91 -0.71 29.02
CA GLU A 73 -4.95 -2.02 28.36
C GLU A 73 -3.60 -2.76 28.37
N GLY A 74 -2.54 -2.10 28.84
CA GLY A 74 -1.18 -2.64 28.85
C GLY A 74 -0.41 -2.43 27.55
N ALA A 75 0.92 -2.55 27.61
CA ALA A 75 1.79 -2.29 26.45
C ALA A 75 1.54 -3.25 25.27
N GLY A 76 1.15 -4.49 25.56
CA GLY A 76 0.83 -5.49 24.53
C GLY A 76 -0.37 -5.10 23.66
N ALA A 77 -1.30 -4.29 24.17
CA ALA A 77 -2.48 -3.85 23.43
C ALA A 77 -2.11 -3.07 22.15
N LEU A 78 -0.96 -2.38 22.13
CA LEU A 78 -0.45 -1.66 20.97
C LEU A 78 -0.15 -2.56 19.76
N LEU A 79 0.02 -3.86 19.98
CA LEU A 79 0.25 -4.85 18.92
C LEU A 79 -1.01 -5.65 18.57
N THR A 80 -2.18 -5.25 19.07
CA THR A 80 -3.45 -5.89 18.72
C THR A 80 -3.67 -5.80 17.21
N GLY A 81 -3.90 -6.96 16.58
CA GLY A 81 -4.08 -7.03 15.13
C GLY A 81 -2.79 -7.03 14.31
N VAL A 82 -1.61 -7.08 14.94
CA VAL A 82 -0.32 -7.13 14.22
C VAL A 82 -0.24 -8.33 13.26
N GLY A 83 -0.71 -9.51 13.68
CA GLY A 83 -0.74 -10.72 12.85
C GLY A 83 -1.49 -10.55 11.52
N PRO A 84 -2.80 -10.20 11.53
CA PRO A 84 -3.50 -9.94 10.27
C PRO A 84 -2.94 -8.75 9.49
N THR A 85 -2.37 -7.72 10.13
CA THR A 85 -1.67 -6.64 9.42
C THR A 85 -0.47 -7.16 8.65
N PHE A 86 0.44 -7.90 9.29
CA PHE A 86 1.62 -8.45 8.61
C PHE A 86 1.22 -9.33 7.43
N ALA A 87 0.31 -10.29 7.64
CA ALA A 87 -0.12 -11.21 6.59
C ALA A 87 -0.90 -10.50 5.47
N GLY A 88 -1.79 -9.56 5.82
CA GLY A 88 -2.60 -8.79 4.88
C GLY A 88 -1.75 -7.93 3.95
N TYR A 89 -0.83 -7.16 4.53
CA TYR A 89 0.05 -6.28 3.76
C TYR A 89 1.16 -7.03 3.04
N PHE A 90 1.53 -8.24 3.48
CA PHE A 90 2.38 -9.14 2.70
C PHE A 90 1.70 -9.54 1.39
N LEU A 91 0.46 -10.06 1.47
CA LEU A 91 -0.30 -10.46 0.28
C LEU A 91 -0.63 -9.26 -0.61
N GLN A 92 -1.12 -8.17 -0.02
CA GLN A 92 -1.42 -6.94 -0.77
C GLN A 92 -0.15 -6.42 -1.48
N GLY A 93 0.98 -6.37 -0.78
CA GLY A 93 2.26 -5.94 -1.35
C GLY A 93 2.67 -6.81 -2.53
N ALA A 94 2.57 -8.14 -2.40
CA ALA A 94 2.88 -9.07 -3.47
C ALA A 94 2.06 -8.81 -4.74
N PHE A 95 0.74 -8.80 -4.60
CA PHE A 95 -0.18 -8.59 -5.73
C PHE A 95 -0.08 -7.19 -6.31
N LYS A 96 0.12 -6.16 -5.48
CA LYS A 96 0.21 -4.78 -5.94
C LYS A 96 1.47 -4.55 -6.77
N PHE A 97 2.65 -4.91 -6.27
CA PHE A 97 3.91 -4.63 -6.97
C PHE A 97 4.19 -5.64 -8.09
N GLY A 98 4.00 -6.93 -7.84
CA GLY A 98 4.15 -7.96 -8.88
C GLY A 98 3.08 -7.86 -9.95
N GLY A 99 1.82 -7.65 -9.54
CA GLY A 99 0.70 -7.47 -10.46
C GLY A 99 0.81 -6.20 -11.28
N TYR A 100 1.32 -5.10 -10.72
CA TYR A 100 1.53 -3.87 -11.50
C TYR A 100 2.47 -4.10 -12.69
N GLU A 101 3.60 -4.78 -12.48
CA GLU A 101 4.54 -5.10 -13.55
C GLU A 101 3.94 -6.07 -14.57
N PHE A 102 3.20 -7.08 -14.09
CA PHE A 102 2.48 -8.01 -14.95
C PHE A 102 1.43 -7.31 -15.85
N PHE A 103 0.53 -6.54 -15.24
CA PHE A 103 -0.53 -5.85 -15.99
C PHE A 103 0.01 -4.75 -16.90
N LYS A 104 1.11 -4.08 -16.51
CA LYS A 104 1.78 -3.09 -17.36
C LYS A 104 2.35 -3.77 -18.61
N LYS A 105 3.02 -4.91 -18.45
CA LYS A 105 3.53 -5.70 -19.58
C LYS A 105 2.41 -6.17 -20.50
N GLN A 106 1.33 -6.71 -19.92
CA GLN A 106 0.14 -7.13 -20.68
C GLN A 106 -0.48 -5.97 -21.46
N SER A 107 -0.63 -4.79 -20.84
CA SER A 107 -1.15 -3.59 -21.50
C SER A 107 -0.27 -3.14 -22.67
N ILE A 108 1.05 -3.21 -22.54
CA ILE A 108 1.99 -2.90 -23.62
C ILE A 108 1.89 -3.90 -24.77
N GLU A 109 1.82 -5.20 -24.45
CA GLU A 109 1.68 -6.27 -25.46
C GLU A 109 0.35 -6.16 -26.22
N MET A 110 -0.74 -5.76 -25.56
CA MET A 110 -2.06 -5.59 -26.21
C MET A 110 -2.17 -4.33 -27.06
N LEU A 111 -1.60 -3.20 -26.61
CA LEU A 111 -1.72 -1.91 -27.30
C LEU A 111 -0.63 -1.71 -28.37
N GLY A 112 0.47 -2.45 -28.28
CA GLY A 112 1.70 -2.15 -29.01
C GLY A 112 2.50 -1.03 -28.33
N LEU A 113 3.83 -1.07 -28.50
CA LEU A 113 4.78 -0.19 -27.81
C LEU A 113 4.52 1.30 -28.08
N GLU A 114 4.25 1.66 -29.34
CA GLU A 114 4.06 3.06 -29.75
C GLU A 114 2.77 3.66 -29.18
N THR A 115 1.66 2.93 -29.22
CA THR A 115 0.38 3.38 -28.63
C THR A 115 0.45 3.40 -27.11
N ALA A 116 1.13 2.43 -26.49
CA ALA A 116 1.36 2.43 -25.05
C ALA A 116 2.21 3.62 -24.59
N ARG A 117 3.22 4.03 -25.38
CA ARG A 117 4.03 5.23 -25.15
C ARG A 117 3.24 6.53 -25.26
N GLN A 118 2.32 6.62 -26.21
CA GLN A 118 1.44 7.78 -26.34
C GLN A 118 0.44 7.87 -25.18
N ASN A 119 0.01 6.72 -24.64
CA ASN A 119 -1.03 6.62 -23.61
C ASN A 119 -0.52 6.15 -22.24
N ARG A 120 0.72 6.51 -21.87
CA ARG A 120 1.39 6.02 -20.66
C ARG A 120 0.61 6.19 -19.37
N ALA A 121 -0.02 7.35 -19.17
CA ALA A 121 -0.81 7.62 -17.98
C ALA A 121 -2.00 6.65 -17.86
N LEU A 122 -2.65 6.32 -18.99
CA LEU A 122 -3.75 5.34 -19.04
C LEU A 122 -3.23 3.93 -18.76
N VAL A 123 -2.11 3.54 -19.38
CA VAL A 123 -1.48 2.23 -19.14
C VAL A 123 -1.16 2.08 -17.66
N TYR A 124 -0.42 3.02 -17.08
CA TYR A 124 -0.05 2.97 -15.66
C TYR A 124 -1.27 2.96 -14.74
N SER A 125 -2.30 3.75 -15.05
CA SER A 125 -3.53 3.79 -14.24
C SER A 125 -4.30 2.48 -14.31
N ALA A 126 -4.49 1.92 -15.51
CA ALA A 126 -5.21 0.67 -15.71
C ALA A 126 -4.48 -0.52 -15.07
N SER A 127 -3.15 -0.59 -15.22
CA SER A 127 -2.34 -1.62 -14.60
C SER A 127 -2.33 -1.52 -13.07
N ALA A 128 -2.21 -0.30 -12.52
CA ALA A 128 -2.25 -0.07 -11.08
C ALA A 128 -3.62 -0.39 -10.47
N ALA A 129 -4.71 0.01 -11.14
CA ALA A 129 -6.07 -0.29 -10.69
C ALA A 129 -6.34 -1.80 -10.70
N SER A 130 -5.92 -2.50 -11.76
CA SER A 130 -6.07 -3.95 -11.89
C SER A 130 -5.28 -4.68 -10.80
N ALA A 131 -4.02 -4.31 -10.59
CA ALA A 131 -3.19 -4.88 -9.53
C ALA A 131 -3.81 -4.67 -8.15
N GLU A 132 -4.28 -3.46 -7.85
CA GLU A 132 -4.88 -3.13 -6.55
C GLU A 132 -6.22 -3.86 -6.33
N PHE A 133 -7.00 -4.11 -7.37
CA PHE A 133 -8.25 -4.87 -7.26
C PHE A 133 -7.98 -6.29 -6.74
N PHE A 134 -7.06 -7.02 -7.35
CA PHE A 134 -6.69 -8.37 -6.89
C PHE A 134 -5.98 -8.34 -5.54
N ALA A 135 -5.12 -7.34 -5.30
CA ALA A 135 -4.49 -7.14 -3.99
C ALA A 135 -5.53 -6.92 -2.88
N SER A 136 -6.60 -6.17 -3.19
CA SER A 136 -7.70 -5.92 -2.25
C SER A 136 -8.52 -7.18 -1.96
N ILE A 137 -8.70 -8.08 -2.93
CA ILE A 137 -9.37 -9.37 -2.69
C ILE A 137 -8.61 -10.19 -1.64
N ALA A 138 -7.28 -10.21 -1.73
CA ALA A 138 -6.42 -10.93 -0.79
C ALA A 138 -6.33 -10.21 0.58
N LEU A 139 -6.33 -8.88 0.58
CA LEU A 139 -6.25 -8.07 1.80
C LEU A 139 -7.55 -8.10 2.63
N CYS A 140 -8.71 -8.08 1.96
CA CYS A 140 -10.01 -7.83 2.60
C CYS A 140 -10.31 -8.75 3.80
N PRO A 141 -10.12 -10.08 3.73
CA PRO A 141 -10.37 -10.97 4.87
C PRO A 141 -9.47 -10.68 6.07
N LEU A 142 -8.22 -10.30 5.81
CA LEU A 142 -7.26 -10.00 6.87
C LEU A 142 -7.50 -8.63 7.48
N GLU A 143 -7.93 -7.66 6.69
CA GLU A 143 -8.34 -6.35 7.21
C GLU A 143 -9.63 -6.44 8.02
N ALA A 144 -10.59 -7.26 7.60
CA ALA A 144 -11.79 -7.56 8.40
C ALA A 144 -11.44 -8.22 9.74
N THR A 145 -10.51 -9.19 9.73
CA THR A 145 -10.00 -9.83 10.95
C THR A 145 -9.30 -8.82 11.86
N ARG A 146 -8.42 -7.99 11.30
CA ARG A 146 -7.72 -6.93 12.01
C ARG A 146 -8.69 -5.95 12.67
N ILE A 147 -9.63 -5.41 11.90
CA ILE A 147 -10.64 -4.47 12.41
C ILE A 147 -11.41 -5.10 13.56
N ARG A 148 -11.79 -6.38 13.46
CA ARG A 148 -12.50 -7.07 14.54
C ARG A 148 -11.65 -7.21 15.80
N LEU A 149 -10.40 -7.68 15.68
CA LEU A 149 -9.49 -7.82 16.83
C LEU A 149 -9.22 -6.48 17.51
N VAL A 150 -9.04 -5.41 16.72
CA VAL A 150 -8.78 -4.08 17.27
C VAL A 150 -10.06 -3.52 17.88
N SER A 151 -11.20 -3.56 17.20
CA SER A 151 -12.43 -2.93 17.70
C SER A 151 -13.12 -3.68 18.84
N GLN A 152 -12.92 -4.98 18.95
CA GLN A 152 -13.52 -5.84 19.97
C GLN A 152 -12.43 -6.64 20.68
N PRO A 153 -11.80 -6.09 21.74
CA PRO A 153 -10.66 -6.72 22.41
C PRO A 153 -10.95 -8.13 22.95
N THR A 154 -12.20 -8.44 23.30
CA THR A 154 -12.65 -9.75 23.80
C THR A 154 -13.01 -10.74 22.70
N PHE A 155 -12.91 -10.36 21.42
CA PHE A 155 -13.33 -11.21 20.30
C PHE A 155 -12.42 -12.42 20.12
N ALA A 156 -11.11 -12.20 20.05
CA ALA A 156 -10.08 -13.24 19.87
C ALA A 156 -8.67 -12.68 20.13
N ASN A 157 -7.66 -13.55 20.26
CA ASN A 157 -6.31 -13.16 20.68
C ASN A 157 -5.32 -12.93 19.53
N GLY A 158 -5.70 -13.23 18.29
CA GLY A 158 -4.79 -13.12 17.15
C GLY A 158 -5.38 -13.59 15.83
N LEU A 159 -4.57 -13.54 14.77
CA LEU A 159 -4.96 -13.81 13.39
C LEU A 159 -5.78 -15.09 13.25
N ILE A 160 -5.21 -16.24 13.62
CA ILE A 160 -5.83 -17.56 13.40
C ILE A 160 -7.16 -17.63 14.14
N SER A 161 -7.15 -17.36 15.46
CA SER A 161 -8.37 -17.40 16.28
C SER A 161 -9.46 -16.44 15.79
N GLY A 162 -9.10 -15.21 15.40
CA GLY A 162 -10.05 -14.22 14.92
C GLY A 162 -10.62 -14.59 13.55
N PHE A 163 -9.75 -14.98 12.63
CA PHE A 163 -10.15 -15.42 11.29
C PHE A 163 -11.06 -16.64 11.36
N THR A 164 -10.67 -17.67 12.11
CA THR A 164 -11.48 -18.88 12.28
C THR A 164 -12.82 -18.58 12.94
N LYS A 165 -12.87 -17.67 13.93
CA LYS A 165 -14.11 -17.29 14.61
C LYS A 165 -15.07 -16.54 13.68
N ILE A 166 -14.56 -15.60 12.86
CA ILE A 166 -15.38 -14.94 11.82
C ILE A 166 -15.89 -15.98 10.83
N LEU A 167 -15.02 -16.83 10.29
CA LEU A 167 -15.39 -17.83 9.30
C LEU A 167 -16.46 -18.80 9.81
N LYS A 168 -16.31 -19.31 11.05
CA LYS A 168 -17.25 -20.27 11.64
C LYS A 168 -18.60 -19.64 12.00
N ASN A 169 -18.60 -18.42 12.52
CA ASN A 169 -19.81 -17.83 13.09
C ASN A 169 -20.57 -16.93 12.10
N GLU A 170 -19.88 -16.31 11.14
CA GLU A 170 -20.45 -15.31 10.24
C GLU A 170 -20.28 -15.67 8.75
N GLY A 171 -19.44 -16.67 8.45
CA GLY A 171 -19.20 -17.15 7.09
C GLY A 171 -18.31 -16.23 6.26
N ILE A 172 -18.12 -16.60 4.98
CA ILE A 172 -17.20 -15.91 4.05
C ILE A 172 -17.69 -14.49 3.71
N GLY A 173 -19.01 -14.28 3.64
CA GLY A 173 -19.59 -12.97 3.32
C GLY A 173 -19.16 -11.87 4.30
N ALA A 174 -18.92 -12.21 5.57
CA ALA A 174 -18.47 -11.28 6.58
C ALA A 174 -17.11 -10.65 6.25
N PHE A 175 -16.19 -11.42 5.66
CA PHE A 175 -14.87 -10.93 5.25
C PHE A 175 -14.94 -9.87 4.16
N TYR A 176 -15.95 -9.92 3.30
CA TYR A 176 -16.08 -9.02 2.14
C TYR A 176 -17.15 -7.94 2.31
N SER A 177 -17.79 -7.86 3.47
CA SER A 177 -18.76 -6.81 3.81
C SER A 177 -18.19 -5.38 3.66
N GLY A 178 -16.88 -5.21 3.88
CA GLY A 178 -16.17 -3.94 3.71
C GLY A 178 -15.46 -3.74 2.37
N PHE A 179 -15.63 -4.65 1.40
CA PHE A 179 -14.82 -4.68 0.18
C PHE A 179 -15.01 -3.43 -0.70
N GLY A 180 -16.26 -2.97 -0.90
CA GLY A 180 -16.55 -1.75 -1.66
C GLY A 180 -15.84 -0.51 -1.10
N PRO A 181 -16.00 -0.20 0.21
CA PRO A 181 -15.22 0.84 0.88
C PRO A 181 -13.69 0.69 0.73
N ILE A 182 -13.17 -0.54 0.80
CA ILE A 182 -11.74 -0.80 0.59
C ILE A 182 -11.32 -0.40 -0.82
N LEU A 183 -12.05 -0.83 -1.86
CA LEU A 183 -11.72 -0.48 -3.25
C LEU A 183 -11.76 1.03 -3.50
N LEU A 184 -12.80 1.72 -3.00
CA LEU A 184 -12.95 3.17 -3.14
C LEU A 184 -11.80 3.95 -2.48
N LYS A 185 -11.15 3.37 -1.47
CA LYS A 185 -9.97 3.95 -0.83
C LYS A 185 -8.67 3.58 -1.54
N GLN A 186 -8.49 2.28 -1.81
CA GLN A 186 -7.20 1.74 -2.26
C GLN A 186 -6.92 2.06 -3.72
N ILE A 187 -7.90 1.92 -4.62
CA ILE A 187 -7.67 2.13 -6.06
C ILE A 187 -7.23 3.57 -6.34
N PRO A 188 -7.93 4.64 -5.89
CA PRO A 188 -7.50 6.00 -6.16
C PRO A 188 -6.13 6.33 -5.56
N TYR A 189 -5.86 5.82 -4.36
CA TYR A 189 -4.55 5.98 -3.71
C TYR A 189 -3.45 5.31 -4.54
N THR A 190 -3.62 4.05 -4.92
CA THR A 190 -2.61 3.27 -5.64
C THR A 190 -2.39 3.80 -7.06
N VAL A 191 -3.46 4.13 -7.81
CA VAL A 191 -3.33 4.74 -9.15
C VAL A 191 -2.56 6.05 -9.09
N THR A 192 -2.93 6.95 -8.17
CA THR A 192 -2.21 8.22 -8.01
C THR A 192 -0.76 8.00 -7.61
N LYS A 193 -0.50 7.07 -6.69
CA LYS A 193 0.86 6.76 -6.23
C LYS A 193 1.74 6.27 -7.38
N PHE A 194 1.30 5.30 -8.17
CA PHE A 194 2.11 4.80 -9.28
C PHE A 194 2.29 5.85 -10.38
N VAL A 195 1.24 6.55 -10.79
CA VAL A 195 1.35 7.60 -11.82
C VAL A 195 2.25 8.75 -11.37
N ALA A 196 2.12 9.19 -10.12
CA ALA A 196 2.97 10.24 -9.57
C ALA A 196 4.42 9.77 -9.43
N PHE A 197 4.66 8.53 -9.01
CA PHE A 197 5.99 7.96 -8.90
C PHE A 197 6.70 7.96 -10.26
N GLU A 198 6.05 7.48 -11.30
CA GLU A 198 6.61 7.44 -12.66
C GLU A 198 6.93 8.87 -13.14
N LYS A 199 5.99 9.82 -13.04
CA LYS A 199 6.23 11.21 -13.46
C LYS A 199 7.36 11.89 -12.68
N VAL A 200 7.41 11.72 -11.36
CA VAL A 200 8.42 12.36 -10.51
C VAL A 200 9.80 11.74 -10.77
N SER A 201 9.88 10.40 -10.85
CA SER A 201 11.14 9.71 -11.12
C SER A 201 11.68 10.03 -12.51
N GLU A 202 10.85 10.01 -13.54
CA GLU A 202 11.24 10.40 -14.91
C GLU A 202 11.74 11.84 -14.98
N THR A 203 11.04 12.76 -14.31
CA THR A 203 11.46 14.16 -14.25
C THR A 203 12.82 14.27 -13.55
N ALA A 204 13.00 13.61 -12.41
CA ALA A 204 14.27 13.62 -11.68
C ALA A 204 15.42 13.04 -12.52
N PHE A 205 15.21 11.92 -13.21
CA PHE A 205 16.22 11.32 -14.09
C PHE A 205 16.40 12.06 -15.43
N SER A 206 15.51 12.99 -15.80
CA SER A 206 15.75 13.89 -16.94
C SER A 206 16.77 14.98 -16.61
N PHE A 207 16.85 15.38 -15.34
CA PHE A 207 17.85 16.33 -14.83
C PHE A 207 19.14 15.65 -14.35
N LEU A 208 19.10 14.33 -14.09
CA LEU A 208 20.21 13.56 -13.56
C LEU A 208 20.51 12.37 -14.48
N ASP A 209 21.70 12.35 -15.08
CA ASP A 209 22.14 11.28 -15.97
C ASP A 209 22.28 9.96 -15.19
N LYS A 210 21.28 9.06 -15.32
CA LYS A 210 21.17 7.79 -14.59
C LYS A 210 22.44 6.94 -14.72
N SER A 211 23.15 7.05 -15.84
CA SER A 211 24.39 6.32 -16.12
C SER A 211 25.60 6.78 -15.28
N LYS A 212 25.56 8.01 -14.76
CA LYS A 212 26.65 8.62 -13.96
C LYS A 212 26.37 8.61 -12.46
N LEU A 213 25.17 8.22 -12.05
CA LEU A 213 24.78 8.16 -10.65
C LEU A 213 25.23 6.86 -10.01
N SER A 214 25.80 6.96 -8.81
CA SER A 214 26.04 5.79 -7.96
C SER A 214 24.72 5.09 -7.60
N ASP A 215 24.79 3.79 -7.28
CA ASP A 215 23.62 3.02 -6.84
C ASP A 215 22.91 3.64 -5.63
N ALA A 216 23.67 4.32 -4.76
CA ALA A 216 23.13 5.05 -3.62
C ALA A 216 22.33 6.29 -4.07
N ALA A 217 22.85 7.05 -5.05
CA ALA A 217 22.15 8.22 -5.59
C ALA A 217 20.88 7.83 -6.37
N GLN A 218 20.94 6.79 -7.19
CA GLN A 218 19.75 6.26 -7.89
C GLN A 218 18.70 5.73 -6.91
N THR A 219 19.15 5.08 -5.83
CA THR A 219 18.26 4.68 -4.74
C THR A 219 17.62 5.94 -4.12
N GLY A 220 18.40 6.94 -3.73
CA GLY A 220 17.89 8.20 -3.17
C GLY A 220 16.85 8.90 -4.05
N VAL A 221 17.05 8.95 -5.37
CA VAL A 221 16.08 9.54 -6.32
C VAL A 221 14.78 8.74 -6.38
N ASN A 222 14.87 7.41 -6.53
CA ASN A 222 13.69 6.54 -6.54
C ASN A 222 12.91 6.65 -5.23
N LEU A 223 13.62 6.71 -4.11
CA LEU A 223 13.01 6.86 -2.80
C LEU A 223 12.34 8.24 -2.65
N GLY A 224 13.04 9.34 -2.95
CA GLY A 224 12.44 10.69 -2.96
C GLY A 224 11.19 10.77 -3.84
N SER A 225 11.23 10.14 -5.02
CA SER A 225 10.08 10.02 -5.93
C SER A 225 8.91 9.25 -5.28
N GLY A 226 9.21 8.17 -4.56
CA GLY A 226 8.24 7.43 -3.76
C GLY A 226 7.57 8.26 -2.67
N LEU A 227 8.31 9.16 -2.00
CA LEU A 227 7.77 10.03 -0.95
C LEU A 227 6.77 11.03 -1.53
N MET A 228 7.21 11.73 -2.58
CA MET A 228 6.39 12.72 -3.28
C MET A 228 5.13 12.06 -3.85
N ALA A 229 5.28 10.87 -4.44
CA ALA A 229 4.16 10.09 -4.92
C ALA A 229 3.19 9.69 -3.80
N GLY A 230 3.71 9.30 -2.63
CA GLY A 230 2.91 9.01 -1.45
C GLY A 230 2.10 10.22 -0.97
N PHE A 231 2.72 11.40 -0.91
CA PHE A 231 2.03 12.64 -0.54
C PHE A 231 1.00 13.07 -1.57
N ALA A 232 1.33 13.03 -2.86
CA ALA A 232 0.38 13.29 -3.93
C ALA A 232 -0.83 12.35 -3.84
N ALA A 233 -0.59 11.05 -3.66
CA ALA A 233 -1.64 10.06 -3.45
C ALA A 233 -2.49 10.36 -2.22
N ALA A 234 -1.86 10.74 -1.09
CA ALA A 234 -2.58 11.09 0.13
C ALA A 234 -3.51 12.30 -0.08
N ILE A 235 -3.04 13.34 -0.75
CA ILE A 235 -3.81 14.57 -1.03
C ILE A 235 -4.98 14.26 -1.97
N VAL A 236 -4.72 13.60 -3.10
CA VAL A 236 -5.74 13.31 -4.13
C VAL A 236 -6.81 12.35 -3.59
N SER A 237 -6.42 11.34 -2.80
CA SER A 237 -7.36 10.37 -2.23
C SER A 237 -8.04 10.81 -0.94
N GLN A 238 -7.66 11.97 -0.37
CA GLN A 238 -8.20 12.43 0.92
C GLN A 238 -9.72 12.59 0.92
N PRO A 239 -10.36 13.22 -0.09
CA PRO A 239 -11.82 13.34 -0.12
C PRO A 239 -12.52 11.99 -0.03
N ALA A 240 -12.04 11.00 -0.78
CA ALA A 240 -12.57 9.64 -0.76
C ALA A 240 -12.41 8.99 0.63
N ASP A 241 -11.24 9.13 1.26
CA ASP A 241 -10.99 8.59 2.60
C ASP A 241 -11.89 9.21 3.66
N THR A 242 -12.08 10.52 3.62
CA THR A 242 -12.97 11.24 4.54
C THR A 242 -14.42 10.80 4.38
N MET A 243 -14.91 10.70 3.15
CA MET A 243 -16.27 10.22 2.86
C MET A 243 -16.48 8.79 3.37
N LEU A 244 -15.51 7.90 3.16
CA LEU A 244 -15.56 6.50 3.62
C LEU A 244 -15.48 6.38 5.14
N SER A 245 -14.70 7.23 5.81
CA SER A 245 -14.67 7.27 7.27
C SER A 245 -16.03 7.67 7.84
N LYS A 246 -16.71 8.65 7.23
CA LYS A 246 -18.04 9.09 7.65
C LYS A 246 -19.15 8.07 7.35
N ILE A 247 -19.10 7.40 6.20
CA ILE A 247 -20.13 6.41 5.84
C ILE A 247 -20.09 5.19 6.77
N ASN A 248 -18.89 4.82 7.25
CA ASN A 248 -18.70 3.72 8.19
C ASN A 248 -19.10 4.09 9.64
N LYS A 249 -19.15 5.38 9.98
CA LYS A 249 -19.59 5.86 11.31
C LYS A 249 -21.11 6.07 11.42
N THR A 250 -21.80 6.21 10.29
CA THR A 250 -23.25 6.41 10.25
C THR A 250 -23.95 5.13 9.80
N LYS A 251 -25.01 4.71 10.49
CA LYS A 251 -25.90 3.67 9.96
C LYS A 251 -26.77 4.29 8.86
N GLY A 252 -26.85 3.64 7.71
CA GLY A 252 -27.71 4.09 6.61
C GLY A 252 -29.18 3.97 7.00
N LEU A 253 -30.02 4.84 6.43
CA LEU A 253 -31.47 4.70 6.58
C LEU A 253 -31.95 3.46 5.79
N PRO A 254 -33.08 2.82 6.18
CA PRO A 254 -33.63 1.69 5.43
C PRO A 254 -33.88 2.07 3.96
N GLY A 255 -33.31 1.30 3.02
CA GLY A 255 -33.45 1.53 1.57
C GLY A 255 -32.49 2.55 0.95
N GLU A 256 -31.60 3.17 1.73
CA GLU A 256 -30.67 4.18 1.23
C GLU A 256 -29.43 3.55 0.57
N GLY A 257 -29.22 3.82 -0.72
CA GLY A 257 -28.06 3.32 -1.46
C GLY A 257 -26.73 3.91 -0.99
N ILE A 258 -25.63 3.17 -1.16
CA ILE A 258 -24.28 3.66 -0.82
C ILE A 258 -23.94 4.95 -1.58
N VAL A 259 -24.34 5.04 -2.86
CA VAL A 259 -24.05 6.21 -3.71
C VAL A 259 -24.81 7.45 -3.24
N SER A 260 -26.10 7.35 -2.93
CA SER A 260 -26.89 8.48 -2.42
C SER A 260 -26.34 8.98 -1.09
N ARG A 261 -25.89 8.06 -0.21
CA ARG A 261 -25.22 8.39 1.04
C ARG A 261 -23.91 9.12 0.83
N LEU A 262 -23.07 8.64 -0.09
CA LEU A 262 -21.81 9.31 -0.43
C LEU A 262 -22.05 10.72 -0.94
N ILE A 263 -23.05 10.92 -1.81
CA ILE A 263 -23.42 12.26 -2.32
C ILE A 263 -23.87 13.17 -1.18
N LYS A 264 -24.73 12.69 -0.28
CA LYS A 264 -25.19 13.46 0.89
C LYS A 264 -24.02 13.84 1.80
N ILE A 265 -23.16 12.88 2.14
CA ILE A 265 -21.96 13.10 2.96
C ILE A 265 -21.01 14.10 2.29
N ALA A 266 -20.85 14.02 0.97
CA ALA A 266 -20.03 14.97 0.21
C ALA A 266 -20.59 16.40 0.32
N GLY A 267 -21.92 16.56 0.20
CA GLY A 267 -22.60 17.84 0.40
C GLY A 267 -22.42 18.39 1.81
N GLU A 268 -22.57 17.55 2.84
CA GLU A 268 -22.39 17.95 4.25
C GLU A 268 -20.94 18.30 4.62
N LEU A 269 -19.97 17.61 4.03
CA LEU A 269 -18.54 17.89 4.27
C LEU A 269 -18.12 19.20 3.60
N GLY A 270 -18.62 19.47 2.40
CA GLY A 270 -18.10 20.51 1.52
C GLY A 270 -16.61 20.32 1.20
N PHE A 271 -16.02 21.30 0.52
CA PHE A 271 -14.61 21.22 0.11
C PHE A 271 -13.65 21.17 1.29
N ARG A 272 -13.84 22.03 2.30
CA ARG A 272 -12.94 22.08 3.47
C ARG A 272 -13.05 20.83 4.33
N GLY A 273 -14.25 20.30 4.54
CA GLY A 273 -14.45 19.07 5.32
C GLY A 273 -13.87 17.85 4.63
N ALA A 274 -13.87 17.78 3.29
CA ALA A 274 -13.30 16.67 2.54
C ALA A 274 -11.80 16.44 2.83
N PHE A 275 -11.07 17.49 3.21
CA PHE A 275 -9.64 17.42 3.56
C PHE A 275 -9.36 17.28 5.07
N ALA A 276 -10.40 17.09 5.90
CA ALA A 276 -10.23 16.88 7.34
C ALA A 276 -9.36 15.64 7.62
N GLY A 277 -8.31 15.80 8.42
CA GLY A 277 -7.38 14.72 8.76
C GLY A 277 -6.19 14.54 7.80
N LEU A 278 -6.06 15.38 6.76
CA LEU A 278 -4.93 15.33 5.83
C LEU A 278 -3.56 15.41 6.52
N PRO A 279 -3.30 16.31 7.50
CA PRO A 279 -1.99 16.38 8.15
C PRO A 279 -1.58 15.06 8.82
N THR A 280 -2.51 14.41 9.51
CA THR A 280 -2.29 13.09 10.12
C THR A 280 -1.99 12.03 9.07
N ARG A 281 -2.71 12.05 7.94
CA ARG A 281 -2.47 11.12 6.82
C ARG A 281 -1.10 11.35 6.18
N LEU A 282 -0.70 12.61 5.98
CA LEU A 282 0.62 12.94 5.44
C LEU A 282 1.73 12.47 6.37
N PHE A 283 1.59 12.66 7.69
CA PHE A 283 2.55 12.14 8.66
C PHE A 283 2.65 10.60 8.59
N MET A 284 1.52 9.89 8.58
CA MET A 284 1.51 8.43 8.47
C MET A 284 2.12 7.95 7.16
N VAL A 285 1.76 8.56 6.03
CA VAL A 285 2.29 8.19 4.71
C VAL A 285 3.79 8.52 4.62
N GLY A 286 4.21 9.65 5.19
CA GLY A 286 5.63 10.02 5.26
C GLY A 286 6.42 9.00 6.06
N GLY A 287 5.93 8.63 7.26
CA GLY A 287 6.56 7.63 8.11
C GLY A 287 6.59 6.23 7.50
N LEU A 288 5.47 5.78 6.90
CA LEU A 288 5.41 4.52 6.17
C LEU A 288 6.42 4.52 5.03
N THR A 289 6.42 5.57 4.20
CA THR A 289 7.33 5.62 3.04
C THR A 289 8.78 5.74 3.47
N ALA A 290 9.09 6.46 4.55
CA ALA A 290 10.41 6.47 5.18
C ALA A 290 10.86 5.09 5.69
N GLY A 291 9.96 4.31 6.28
CA GLY A 291 10.22 2.91 6.61
C GLY A 291 10.48 2.07 5.36
N GLN A 292 9.71 2.31 4.28
CA GLN A 292 9.91 1.64 3.00
C GLN A 292 11.27 2.01 2.39
N PHE A 293 11.78 3.22 2.65
CA PHE A 293 13.11 3.67 2.24
C PHE A 293 14.23 2.88 2.89
N ALA A 294 14.11 2.61 4.18
CA ALA A 294 15.11 1.83 4.90
C ALA A 294 15.16 0.34 4.49
N ILE A 295 14.09 -0.19 3.86
CA ILE A 295 13.91 -1.64 3.67
C ILE A 295 13.91 -2.04 2.18
N TYR A 296 13.18 -1.32 1.34
CA TYR A 296 12.91 -1.74 -0.04
C TYR A 296 14.13 -1.64 -0.95
N GLY A 297 14.97 -0.61 -0.76
CA GLY A 297 16.20 -0.42 -1.53
C GLY A 297 17.17 -1.58 -1.36
N ASP A 298 17.37 -2.01 -0.12
CA ASP A 298 18.29 -3.09 0.22
C ASP A 298 17.76 -4.45 -0.22
N ILE A 299 16.45 -4.69 -0.07
CA ILE A 299 15.80 -5.92 -0.55
C ILE A 299 15.86 -6.02 -2.07
N LYS A 300 15.55 -4.95 -2.81
CA LYS A 300 15.62 -4.99 -4.28
C LYS A 300 17.04 -5.26 -4.79
N LYS A 301 18.05 -4.69 -4.14
CA LYS A 301 19.47 -4.94 -4.46
C LYS A 301 19.85 -6.38 -4.16
N ALA A 302 19.50 -6.90 -2.99
CA ALA A 302 19.74 -8.29 -2.61
C ALA A 302 19.06 -9.29 -3.55
N LEU A 303 17.91 -8.93 -4.14
CA LEU A 303 17.15 -9.79 -5.06
C LEU A 303 17.47 -9.56 -6.55
N GLY A 304 18.36 -8.61 -6.88
CA GLY A 304 18.66 -8.25 -8.28
C GLY A 304 17.44 -7.71 -9.06
N ALA A 305 16.48 -7.07 -8.40
CA ALA A 305 15.24 -6.56 -8.98
C ALA A 305 15.40 -5.12 -9.53
N THR A 306 16.39 -4.89 -10.39
CA THR A 306 16.81 -3.53 -10.80
C THR A 306 16.20 -3.04 -12.12
N ASN A 307 15.59 -3.91 -12.93
CA ASN A 307 15.03 -3.55 -14.25
C ASN A 307 13.51 -3.74 -14.28
N GLY A 308 12.75 -2.75 -13.81
CA GLY A 308 11.29 -2.75 -14.00
C GLY A 308 10.93 -2.60 -15.48
N VAL A 309 9.68 -2.90 -15.84
CA VAL A 309 9.17 -2.63 -17.20
C VAL A 309 9.03 -1.11 -17.36
N GLU A 310 10.07 -0.46 -17.89
CA GLU A 310 10.08 0.98 -18.16
C GLU A 310 9.52 1.23 -19.56
N ILE A 311 8.51 2.10 -19.67
CA ILE A 311 8.07 2.63 -20.97
C ILE A 311 8.95 3.85 -21.26
N ALA A 312 10.23 3.66 -21.60
CA ALA A 312 11.11 4.80 -21.88
C ALA A 312 10.60 5.61 -23.10
N LYS A 313 10.81 6.94 -23.05
CA LYS A 313 10.64 7.82 -24.22
C LYS A 313 11.54 7.37 -25.37
#